data_AF-A0A350I968-F1
#
_entry.id   AF-A0A350I968-F1
#
_cell.length_a   1.000
_cell.length_b   1.000
_cell.length_c   1.000
_cell.angle_alpha   90.00
_cell.angle_beta   90.00
_cell.angle_gamma   90.00
#
_symmetry.space_group_name_H-M   'P 1'
#
loop_
_entity.id
_entity.type
_entity.pdbx_description
1 polymer ?
#
loop_
_entity_poly.entity_id
_entity_poly.type
_entity_poly.pdbx_seq_one_letter_code
_entity_poly.pdbx_strand_id
1 'polypeptide(L)' 'MKEQLIKACRMHAEGELERAKTNFMVYLNNPVGIGEHSDIVEAMQKELSTMGHASERLEMLSKHFE' A
#
# COMPACT_ATOMS: atom_id res chain seq x y z
N MET A 1 20.57 4.71 -16.25
CA MET A 1 19.17 4.39 -16.64
C MET A 1 18.59 3.27 -15.80
N LYS A 2 19.22 2.08 -15.72
CA LYS A 2 18.78 0.95 -14.88
C LYS A 2 18.47 1.36 -13.42
N GLU A 3 19.38 2.05 -12.77
CA GLU A 3 19.23 2.51 -11.38
C GLU A 3 18.02 3.44 -11.19
N GLN A 4 17.82 4.37 -12.13
CA GLN A 4 16.68 5.29 -12.09
C GLN A 4 15.34 4.55 -12.24
N LEU A 5 15.30 3.50 -13.07
CA LEU A 5 14.11 2.66 -13.23
C LEU A 5 13.82 1.86 -11.96
N ILE A 6 14.84 1.21 -11.37
CA ILE A 6 14.68 0.46 -10.12
C ILE A 6 14.24 1.39 -8.98
N LYS A 7 14.85 2.57 -8.88
CA LYS A 7 14.45 3.61 -7.92
C LYS A 7 13.00 4.03 -8.10
N ALA A 8 12.55 4.27 -9.33
CA ALA A 8 11.17 4.66 -9.60
C ALA A 8 10.17 3.55 -9.19
N CYS A 9 10.46 2.28 -9.51
CA CYS A 9 9.64 1.14 -9.09
C CYS A 9 9.57 1.02 -7.57
N ARG A 10 10.71 1.18 -6.88
CA ARG A 10 10.78 1.16 -5.41
C ARG A 10 9.94 2.27 -4.79
N MET A 11 10.14 3.51 -5.22
CA MET A 11 9.40 4.66 -4.69
C MET A 11 7.89 4.52 -4.90
N HIS A 12 7.46 3.96 -6.03
CA HIS A 12 6.05 3.71 -6.29
C HIS A 12 5.47 2.67 -5.32
N ALA A 13 6.17 1.56 -5.11
CA ALA A 13 5.72 0.51 -4.19
C ALA A 13 5.74 0.98 -2.72
N GLU A 14 6.75 1.74 -2.30
CA GLU A 14 6.80 2.35 -0.96
C GLU A 14 5.66 3.34 -0.74
N GLY A 15 5.37 4.20 -1.73
CA GLY A 15 4.27 5.15 -1.66
C GLY A 15 2.90 4.46 -1.60
N GLU A 16 2.71 3.40 -2.40
CA GLU A 16 1.48 2.61 -2.39
C GLU A 16 1.27 1.89 -1.04
N LEU A 17 2.34 1.31 -0.49
CA LEU A 17 2.32 0.68 0.83
C LEU A 17 1.93 1.67 1.93
N GLU A 18 2.59 2.83 1.97
CA GLU A 18 2.35 3.81 3.04
C GLU A 18 0.96 4.46 2.91
N ARG A 19 0.49 4.70 1.68
CA ARG A 19 -0.89 5.17 1.43
C ARG A 19 -1.91 4.16 1.96
N ALA A 20 -1.77 2.88 1.59
CA ALA A 20 -2.72 1.85 2.00
C ALA A 20 -2.70 1.63 3.52
N LYS A 21 -1.51 1.61 4.12
CA LYS A 21 -1.33 1.54 5.58
C LYS A 21 -1.98 2.74 6.29
N THR A 22 -1.82 3.95 5.76
CA THR A 22 -2.44 5.15 6.30
C THR A 22 -3.96 5.04 6.26
N ASN A 23 -4.54 4.66 5.12
CA ASN A 23 -5.98 4.45 4.99
C ASN A 23 -6.50 3.40 5.99
N PHE A 24 -5.79 2.27 6.11
CA PHE A 24 -6.12 1.22 7.09
C PHE A 24 -6.11 1.76 8.53
N MET A 25 -5.12 2.57 8.90
CA MET A 25 -5.06 3.21 10.22
C MET A 25 -6.19 4.19 10.46
N VAL A 26 -6.67 4.91 9.44
CA VAL A 26 -7.82 5.80 9.59
C VAL A 26 -9.08 4.97 9.87
N TYR A 27 -9.33 3.90 9.10
CA TYR A 27 -10.46 3.00 9.36
C TYR A 27 -10.39 2.36 10.77
N LEU A 28 -9.19 2.02 11.23
CA LEU A 28 -8.98 1.40 12.54
C LEU A 28 -9.25 2.36 13.72
N ASN A 29 -8.86 3.63 13.59
CA ASN A 29 -8.88 4.57 14.72
C ASN A 29 -10.04 5.57 14.70
N ASN A 30 -10.51 5.96 13.50
CA ASN A 30 -11.56 6.97 13.32
C ASN A 30 -12.38 6.67 12.05
N PRO A 31 -13.26 5.65 12.07
CA PRO A 31 -14.10 5.30 10.92
C PRO A 31 -15.17 6.37 10.60
N VAL A 32 -15.39 7.34 11.49
CA VAL A 32 -16.45 8.35 11.36
C VAL A 32 -16.02 9.47 10.42
N GLY A 33 -16.75 9.67 9.32
CA GLY A 33 -16.55 10.80 8.40
C GLY A 33 -15.94 10.45 7.04
N ILE A 34 -15.47 9.21 6.84
CA ILE A 34 -15.14 8.69 5.49
C ILE A 34 -16.47 8.19 4.91
N GLY A 35 -17.19 9.11 4.28
CA GLY A 35 -18.62 9.04 3.92
C GLY A 35 -19.21 7.64 3.74
N GLU A 36 -20.28 7.35 4.49
CA GLU A 36 -21.35 6.40 4.16
C GLU A 36 -20.95 5.06 3.50
N HIS A 37 -19.76 4.53 3.78
CA HIS A 37 -19.36 3.19 3.33
C HIS A 37 -19.92 2.18 4.33
N SER A 38 -21.00 1.51 3.93
CA SER A 38 -21.73 0.51 4.73
C SER A 38 -20.90 -0.72 5.11
N ASP A 39 -19.71 -0.92 4.51
CA ASP A 39 -18.82 -2.05 4.82
C ASP A 39 -17.36 -1.61 5.02
N ILE A 40 -17.05 -1.18 6.25
CA ILE A 40 -15.70 -0.79 6.68
C ILE A 40 -14.73 -1.96 6.60
N VAL A 41 -15.20 -3.19 6.87
CA VAL A 41 -14.34 -4.38 6.85
C VAL A 41 -13.90 -4.68 5.42
N GLU A 42 -14.81 -4.61 4.45
CA GLU A 42 -14.46 -4.77 3.03
C GLU A 42 -13.42 -3.72 2.58
N ALA A 43 -13.58 -2.46 3.00
CA ALA A 43 -12.62 -1.40 2.70
C ALA A 43 -11.24 -1.69 3.34
N MET A 44 -11.20 -2.14 4.59
CA MET A 44 -9.97 -2.54 5.27
C MET A 44 -9.28 -3.72 4.56
N GLN A 45 -10.05 -4.71 4.07
CA GLN A 45 -9.50 -5.84 3.32
C GLN A 45 -8.87 -5.42 1.98
N LYS A 46 -9.46 -4.42 1.30
CA LYS A 46 -8.88 -3.84 0.07
C LYS A 46 -7.54 -3.15 0.34
N GLU A 47 -7.44 -2.41 1.44
CA GLU A 47 -6.16 -1.77 1.81
C GLU A 47 -5.12 -2.82 2.24
N LEU A 48 -5.50 -3.86 2.99
CA LEU A 48 -4.60 -4.98 3.31
C LEU A 48 -4.08 -5.69 2.06
N SER A 49 -4.95 -5.94 1.08
CA SER A 49 -4.55 -6.56 -0.19
C SER A 49 -3.57 -5.66 -0.95
N THR A 50 -3.79 -4.35 -0.93
CA THR A 50 -2.89 -3.36 -1.53
C THR A 50 -1.53 -3.35 -0.84
N MET A 51 -1.50 -3.39 0.50
CA MET A 51 -0.26 -3.51 1.28
C MET A 51 0.51 -4.79 0.92
N GLY A 52 -0.20 -5.92 0.75
CA GLY A 52 0.38 -7.19 0.32
C GLY A 52 1.08 -7.07 -1.04
N HIS A 53 0.37 -6.58 -2.06
CA HIS A 53 0.93 -6.41 -3.40
C HIS A 53 2.11 -5.43 -3.45
N ALA A 54 2.03 -4.32 -2.71
CA ALA A 54 3.14 -3.38 -2.62
C ALA A 54 4.37 -4.01 -1.96
N SER A 55 4.17 -4.82 -0.91
CA SER A 55 5.25 -5.54 -0.22
C SER A 55 5.89 -6.59 -1.12
N GLU A 56 5.10 -7.37 -1.86
CA GLU A 56 5.59 -8.34 -2.84
C GLU A 56 6.48 -7.67 -3.90
N ARG A 57 6.09 -6.50 -4.40
CA ARG A 57 6.92 -5.74 -5.35
C ARG A 57 8.25 -5.31 -4.73
N LEU A 58 8.25 -4.85 -3.48
CA LEU A 58 9.48 -4.49 -2.77
C LEU A 58 10.40 -5.69 -2.54
N GLU A 59 9.83 -6.84 -2.16
CA GLU A 59 10.57 -8.09 -2.02
C GLU A 59 11.21 -8.51 -3.34
N MET A 60 10.44 -8.48 -4.44
CA MET A 60 10.96 -8.84 -5.76
C MET A 60 12.05 -7.88 -6.24
N LEU A 61 11.93 -6.58 -5.96
CA LEU A 61 12.97 -5.60 -6.25
C LEU A 61 14.24 -5.89 -5.47
N SER A 62 14.12 -6.18 -4.16
CA SER A 62 15.26 -6.49 -3.31
C SER A 62 15.93 -7.81 -3.68
N LYS A 63 15.15 -8.84 -4.01
CA LYS A 63 15.66 -10.18 -4.32
C LYS A 63 16.41 -10.27 -5.65
N HIS A 64 16.04 -9.46 -6.64
CA HIS A 64 16.52 -9.62 -8.02
C HIS A 64 17.33 -8.44 -8.56
N PHE A 65 17.25 -7.28 -7.91
CA PHE A 65 17.81 -6.03 -8.46
C PHE A 65 18.64 -5.21 -7.46
N GLU A 66 18.76 -5.68 -6.22
CA GLU A 66 19.74 -5.20 -5.21
C GLU A 66 20.82 -6.26 -4.99
#